data_AF-A0A6G5A4K9-F1
#
_entry.id   AF-A0A6G5A4K9-F1
#
_cell.length_a   1.000
_cell.length_b   1.000
_cell.length_c   1.000
_cell.angle_alpha   90.00
_cell.angle_beta   90.00
_cell.angle_gamma   90.00
#
_symmetry.space_group_name_H-M   'P 1'
#
loop_
_entity.id
_entity.type
_entity.pdbx_description
1 polymer ?
#
loop_
_entity_poly.entity_id
_entity_poly.type
_entity_poly.pdbx_seq_one_letter_code
_entity_poly.pdbx_strand_id
1 'polypeptide(L)'
;MKQIFFMLTTLAPILAALSTATGMEKVLVFDGDNTCTYAGEKLMTGATVTSSLECSALVCRAEEMRMEFLGCPPPSYDYYQGEYNPYTWPDCCNVE
;
A
#
# COMPACT_ATOMS: atom_id res chain seq x y z
N MET A 1 -47.37 14.20 34.41
CA MET A 1 -46.52 12.98 34.35
C MET A 1 -46.68 12.27 33.00
N LYS A 2 -46.23 12.84 31.87
CA LYS A 2 -46.22 12.11 30.58
C LYS A 2 -45.41 12.80 29.47
N GLN A 3 -44.29 13.48 29.78
CA GLN A 3 -43.46 14.14 28.77
C GLN A 3 -41.96 13.82 28.85
N ILE A 4 -41.55 12.85 29.68
CA ILE A 4 -40.14 12.49 29.85
C ILE A 4 -39.74 11.29 28.99
N PHE A 5 -40.71 10.59 28.38
CA PHE A 5 -40.44 9.31 27.71
C PHE A 5 -40.01 9.43 26.23
N PHE A 6 -40.00 10.64 25.66
CA PHE A 6 -39.78 10.81 24.20
C PHE A 6 -38.37 11.23 23.79
N MET A 7 -37.47 11.52 24.75
CA MET A 7 -36.12 12.01 24.43
C MET A 7 -35.01 10.95 24.48
N LEU A 8 -35.28 9.70 24.88
CA LEU A 8 -34.23 8.67 25.00
C LEU A 8 -34.02 7.80 23.75
N THR A 9 -34.85 7.92 22.72
CA THR A 9 -34.83 6.98 21.57
C THR A 9 -34.18 7.55 20.30
N THR A 10 -33.76 8.82 20.28
CA THR A 10 -33.23 9.45 19.05
C THR A 10 -31.71 9.55 18.98
N LEU A 11 -30.97 9.17 20.04
CA LEU A 11 -29.50 9.21 20.05
C LEU A 11 -28.80 7.91 19.63
N ALA A 12 -29.52 6.81 19.44
CA ALA A 12 -28.92 5.54 19.03
C ALA A 12 -28.37 5.50 17.58
N PRO A 13 -28.98 6.14 16.57
CA PRO A 13 -28.53 5.95 15.18
C PRO A 13 -27.28 6.75 14.80
N ILE A 14 -26.88 7.77 15.59
CA ILE A 14 -25.71 8.61 15.24
C ILE A 14 -24.39 7.91 15.54
N LEU A 15 -24.34 7.00 16.52
CA LEU A 15 -23.11 6.23 16.82
C LEU A 15 -22.85 5.09 15.83
N ALA A 16 -23.84 4.67 15.03
CA ALA A 16 -23.68 3.58 14.05
C ALA A 16 -23.02 4.05 12.73
N ALA A 17 -22.86 5.36 12.51
CA ALA A 17 -22.33 5.90 11.26
C ALA A 17 -20.79 6.03 11.21
N LEU A 18 -20.08 5.77 12.32
CA LEU A 18 -18.61 5.87 12.39
C LEU A 18 -17.90 4.53 12.14
N SER A 19 -18.64 3.42 12.13
CA SER A 19 -18.09 2.09 11.90
C SER A 19 -18.28 1.69 10.44
N THR A 20 -17.37 2.10 9.55
CA THR A 20 -16.90 1.37 8.34
C THR A 20 -16.33 2.32 7.27
N ALA A 21 -15.31 3.10 7.63
CA ALA A 21 -14.34 3.53 6.63
C ALA A 21 -13.10 2.61 6.72
N THR A 22 -13.28 1.31 6.53
CA THR A 22 -12.16 0.40 6.23
C THR A 22 -11.81 0.53 4.74
N GLY A 23 -11.52 1.76 4.31
CA GLY A 23 -10.68 1.95 3.14
C GLY A 23 -9.27 1.81 3.65
N MET A 24 -8.60 0.69 3.36
CA MET A 24 -7.14 0.66 3.46
C MET A 24 -6.63 1.60 2.36
N GLU A 25 -6.65 2.90 2.65
CA GLU A 25 -5.84 3.86 1.92
C GLU A 25 -4.43 3.29 1.97
N LYS A 26 -3.77 3.13 0.82
CA LYS A 26 -2.40 2.63 0.78
C LYS A 26 -1.51 3.71 1.40
N VAL A 27 -1.40 3.69 2.71
CA VAL A 27 -0.61 4.65 3.46
C VAL A 27 0.85 4.32 3.22
N LEU A 28 1.59 5.31 2.73
CA LEU A 28 3.05 5.27 2.66
C LEU A 28 3.59 6.01 3.88
N VAL A 29 4.28 5.28 4.75
CA VAL A 29 4.95 5.84 5.93
C VAL A 29 6.44 5.57 5.84
N PHE A 30 7.26 6.54 6.25
CA PHE A 30 8.70 6.39 6.40
C PHE A 30 9.04 6.42 7.89
N ASP A 31 9.41 5.26 8.43
CA ASP A 31 9.51 5.06 9.89
C ASP A 31 10.87 5.52 10.47
N GLY A 32 11.73 6.15 9.66
CA GLY A 32 13.01 6.72 10.08
C GLY A 32 14.11 5.69 10.39
N ASP A 33 13.79 4.40 10.34
CA ASP A 33 14.66 3.24 10.58
C ASP A 33 15.09 2.56 9.27
N ASN A 34 15.28 3.34 8.21
CA ASN A 34 15.53 2.86 6.85
C ASN A 34 14.44 1.93 6.29
N THR A 35 13.20 2.10 6.74
CA THR A 35 12.06 1.33 6.24
C THR A 35 10.94 2.19 5.68
N CYS A 36 10.19 1.60 4.76
CA CYS A 36 8.94 2.13 4.23
C CYS A 36 7.81 1.18 4.62
N THR A 37 6.70 1.70 5.13
CA THR A 37 5.47 0.93 5.26
C THR A 37 4.57 1.25 4.06
N TYR A 38 4.21 0.25 3.27
CA TYR A 38 3.33 0.38 2.09
C TYR A 38 2.26 -0.70 2.09
N ALA A 39 0.99 -0.31 1.94
CA ALA A 39 -0.15 -1.23 1.94
C ALA A 39 -0.19 -2.19 3.16
N GLY A 40 0.35 -1.73 4.31
CA GLY A 40 0.44 -2.51 5.55
C GLY A 40 1.68 -3.40 5.65
N GLU A 41 2.54 -3.46 4.63
CA GLU A 41 3.79 -4.22 4.63
C GLU A 41 4.97 -3.31 4.95
N LYS A 42 5.85 -3.75 5.85
CA LYS A 42 7.09 -3.04 6.20
C LYS A 42 8.23 -3.53 5.31
N LEU A 43 8.84 -2.61 4.58
CA LEU A 43 9.87 -2.86 3.57
C LEU A 43 11.18 -2.20 4.00
N MET A 44 12.29 -2.93 3.89
CA MET A 44 13.63 -2.34 4.05
C MET A 44 13.96 -1.43 2.87
N THR A 45 14.82 -0.43 3.06
CA THR A 45 15.39 0.36 1.95
C THR A 45 16.03 -0.55 0.92
N GLY A 46 15.71 -0.31 -0.35
CA GLY A 46 16.13 -1.14 -1.48
C GLY A 46 15.25 -2.38 -1.73
N ALA A 47 14.33 -2.72 -0.81
CA ALA A 47 13.39 -3.80 -1.05
C ALA A 47 12.40 -3.43 -2.16
N THR A 48 12.05 -4.43 -2.97
CA THR A 48 11.20 -4.31 -4.14
C THR A 48 9.92 -5.09 -3.92
N VAL A 49 8.77 -4.45 -4.16
CA VAL A 49 7.46 -5.08 -4.21
C VAL A 49 6.97 -5.08 -5.65
N THR A 50 6.75 -6.26 -6.22
CA THR A 50 6.25 -6.39 -7.58
C THR A 50 4.74 -6.44 -7.61
N SER A 51 4.12 -5.64 -8.48
CA SER A 51 2.69 -5.73 -8.79
C SER A 51 2.50 -6.60 -10.02
N SER A 52 1.71 -7.67 -9.89
CA SER A 52 1.37 -8.55 -11.01
C SER A 52 0.39 -7.93 -12.01
N LEU A 53 -0.33 -6.87 -11.62
CA LEU A 53 -1.39 -6.27 -12.45
C LEU A 53 -0.85 -5.35 -13.55
N GLU A 54 0.31 -4.72 -13.36
CA GLU A 54 0.82 -3.68 -14.27
C GLU A 54 2.27 -3.90 -14.72
N CYS A 55 2.82 -5.10 -14.52
CA CYS A 55 4.23 -5.41 -14.78
C CYS A 55 5.17 -4.30 -14.28
N SER A 56 5.05 -4.01 -12.99
CA SER A 56 5.75 -2.91 -12.35
C SER A 56 6.26 -3.30 -10.98
N ALA A 57 7.18 -2.51 -10.48
CA ALA A 57 7.80 -2.69 -9.19
C ALA A 57 7.81 -1.37 -8.41
N LEU A 58 7.70 -1.47 -7.09
CA LEU A 58 7.86 -0.38 -6.16
C LEU A 58 9.10 -0.63 -5.32
N VAL A 59 10.00 0.35 -5.26
CA VAL A 59 11.24 0.27 -4.48
C VAL A 59 11.19 1.26 -3.35
N CYS A 60 11.47 0.78 -2.13
CA CYS A 60 11.58 1.63 -0.95
C CYS A 60 12.91 2.42 -0.96
N ARG A 61 12.85 3.75 -0.94
CA ARG A 61 14.00 4.66 -0.75
C ARG A 61 13.81 5.45 0.54
N ALA A 62 13.89 4.79 1.69
CA ALA A 62 13.53 5.43 2.96
C ALA A 62 14.48 6.58 3.34
N GLU A 63 15.77 6.49 3.00
CA GLU A 63 16.76 7.57 3.20
C GLU A 63 16.37 8.86 2.46
N GLU A 64 15.69 8.72 1.32
CA GLU A 64 15.22 9.82 0.49
C GLU A 64 13.72 10.15 0.73
N MET A 65 13.10 9.46 1.68
CA MET A 65 11.67 9.55 2.01
C MET A 65 10.76 9.47 0.77
N ARG A 66 11.08 8.56 -0.16
CA ARG A 66 10.27 8.32 -1.35
C ARG A 66 10.12 6.84 -1.69
N MET A 67 9.13 6.55 -2.51
CA MET A 67 8.94 5.26 -3.14
C MET A 67 9.11 5.43 -4.64
N GLU A 68 9.96 4.61 -5.23
CA GLU A 68 10.28 4.66 -6.65
C GLU A 68 9.43 3.64 -7.39
N PHE A 69 8.72 4.08 -8.43
CA PHE A 69 7.96 3.20 -9.30
C PHE A 69 8.80 2.86 -10.53
N LEU A 70 9.01 1.56 -10.76
CA LEU A 70 9.75 1.02 -11.89
C LEU A 70 8.78 0.29 -12.82
N GLY A 71 8.82 0.66 -14.10
CA GLY A 71 8.07 0.00 -15.16
C GLY A 71 8.99 -0.66 -16.18
N CYS A 72 8.44 -0.99 -17.34
CA CYS A 72 9.20 -1.47 -18.49
C CYS A 72 9.64 -0.31 -19.41
N PRO A 73 10.77 -0.41 -20.11
CA PRO A 73 11.79 -1.45 -19.97
C PRO A 73 12.58 -1.32 -18.65
N PRO A 74 13.10 -2.41 -18.08
CA PRO A 74 13.86 -2.36 -16.84
C PRO A 74 15.17 -1.57 -17.04
N PRO A 75 15.61 -0.74 -16.07
CA PRO A 75 16.76 0.14 -16.22
C PRO A 75 18.11 -0.63 -16.31
N SER A 76 18.27 -1.71 -15.55
CA SER A 76 19.28 -2.75 -15.78
C SER A 76 18.92 -4.04 -15.01
N TYR A 77 19.37 -5.21 -15.50
CA TYR A 77 19.13 -6.49 -14.84
C TYR A 77 19.78 -6.59 -13.45
N ASP A 78 20.87 -5.85 -13.21
CA ASP A 78 21.60 -5.85 -11.94
C ASP A 78 20.77 -5.34 -10.74
N TYR A 79 19.65 -4.63 -11.01
CA TYR A 79 18.73 -4.16 -9.97
C TYR A 79 17.86 -5.26 -9.36
N TYR A 80 17.80 -6.44 -9.98
CA TYR A 80 16.92 -7.52 -9.54
C TYR A 80 17.71 -8.80 -9.28
N GLN A 81 17.62 -9.32 -8.05
CA GLN A 81 18.26 -10.58 -7.64
C GLN A 81 17.23 -11.67 -7.31
N GLY A 82 16.12 -11.73 -8.04
CA GLY A 82 15.09 -12.76 -7.87
C GLY A 82 15.23 -13.92 -8.84
N GLU A 83 14.47 -14.98 -8.56
CA GLU A 83 14.25 -16.06 -9.53
C GLU A 83 13.37 -15.56 -10.68
N TYR A 84 13.61 -16.08 -11.89
CA TYR A 84 12.83 -15.74 -13.07
C TYR A 84 11.34 -16.03 -12.85
N ASN A 85 10.47 -15.04 -13.05
CA ASN A 85 9.02 -15.20 -12.97
C ASN A 85 8.29 -14.30 -14.00
N PRO A 86 7.74 -14.88 -15.09
CA PRO A 86 7.16 -14.12 -16.20
C PRO A 86 5.89 -13.33 -15.84
N TYR A 87 5.36 -13.49 -14.63
CA TYR A 87 4.19 -12.76 -14.13
C TYR A 87 4.56 -11.56 -13.26
N THR A 88 5.84 -11.34 -12.98
CA THR A 88 6.33 -10.28 -12.12
C THR A 88 7.44 -9.49 -12.78
N TRP A 89 7.55 -8.21 -12.43
CA TRP A 89 8.64 -7.37 -12.91
C TRP A 89 9.98 -7.89 -12.36
N PRO A 90 11.08 -7.91 -13.15
CA PRO A 90 11.20 -7.36 -14.50
C PRO A 90 10.88 -8.34 -15.64
N ASP A 91 10.68 -9.63 -15.35
CA ASP A 91 10.58 -10.67 -16.39
C ASP A 91 9.30 -10.58 -17.23
N CYS A 92 8.22 -10.05 -16.65
CA CYS A 92 6.99 -9.76 -17.40
C CYS A 92 7.15 -8.65 -18.44
N CYS A 93 8.28 -7.91 -18.46
CA CYS A 93 8.53 -6.87 -19.46
C CYS A 93 8.80 -7.44 -20.86
N ASN A 94 9.06 -8.74 -20.97
CA ASN A 94 9.25 -9.46 -22.23
C ASN A 94 7.92 -10.00 -22.79
N VAL A 95 6.92 -9.12 -22.87
CA VAL A 95 5.69 -9.39 -23.63
C VAL A 95 5.93 -9.03 -25.09
N GLU A 96 6.34 -10.02 -25.88
CA GLU A 96 6.15 -10.03 -27.34
C GLU A 96 4.68 -10.34 -27.68
#